data_AF-A0A7Y2I0B5-F1
#
_entry.id   AF-A0A7Y2I0B5-F1
#
_cell.length_a   1.000
_cell.length_b   1.000
_cell.length_c   1.000
_cell.angle_alpha   90.00
_cell.angle_beta   90.00
_cell.angle_gamma   90.00
#
_symmetry.space_group_name_H-M   'P 1'
#
loop_
_entity.id
_entity.type
_entity.pdbx_description
1 polymer ?
#
loop_
_entity_poly.entity_id
_entity_poly.type
_entity_poly.pdbx_seq_one_letter_code
_entity_poly.pdbx_strand_id
1 'polypeptide(L)'
;MSYSSPLAGPGVMLFSAALFAYFGFFTAFPEIDVATKDPIPLVLTLKWTLRATAVGFAIAAGLVVVTPFGANLLYGIVGLAAAVAFLVVAGWDLRSDYDSGIHPVLLLAFAGWNGVGSWTGLRTLLGGRGRGHPPEPGI
;
A
#
# COMPACT_ATOMS: atom_id res chain seq x y z
N MET A 1 7.32 -26.76 -2.19
CA MET A 1 5.90 -26.36 -2.13
C MET A 1 5.83 -24.84 -2.02
N SER A 2 5.34 -24.16 -3.06
CA SER A 2 5.21 -22.70 -3.08
C SER A 2 4.05 -22.30 -2.18
N TYR A 3 4.33 -21.66 -1.04
CA TYR A 3 3.31 -21.04 -0.20
C TYR A 3 2.85 -19.76 -0.89
N SER A 4 1.88 -19.89 -1.80
CA SER A 4 1.14 -18.76 -2.34
C SER A 4 0.24 -18.23 -1.22
N SER A 5 0.72 -17.24 -0.47
CA SER A 5 -0.17 -16.50 0.43
C SER A 5 -1.26 -15.89 -0.46
N PRO A 6 -2.55 -16.20 -0.28
CA PRO A 6 -3.63 -15.76 -1.17
C PRO A 6 -3.75 -14.22 -1.25
N LEU A 7 -3.05 -13.50 -0.36
CA LEU A 7 -3.02 -12.05 -0.24
C LEU A 7 -1.81 -11.37 -0.90
N ALA A 8 -0.91 -12.12 -1.55
CA ALA A 8 0.32 -11.59 -2.17
C ALA A 8 0.50 -12.06 -3.64
N GLY A 9 -0.61 -12.35 -4.32
CA GLY A 9 -0.58 -12.74 -5.73
C GLY A 9 -0.47 -11.53 -6.68
N PRO A 10 -0.03 -11.73 -7.93
CA PRO A 10 0.05 -10.66 -8.94
C PRO A 10 -1.30 -9.97 -9.17
N GLY A 11 -2.39 -10.74 -9.08
CA GLY A 11 -3.75 -10.21 -9.16
C GLY A 11 -4.08 -9.22 -8.03
N VAL A 12 -3.62 -9.47 -6.80
CA VAL A 12 -3.82 -8.55 -5.67
C VAL A 12 -2.99 -7.28 -5.84
N MET A 13 -1.76 -7.40 -6.36
CA MET A 13 -0.91 -6.24 -6.68
C MET A 13 -1.56 -5.36 -7.75
N LEU A 14 -2.07 -5.95 -8.83
CA LEU A 14 -2.77 -5.22 -9.91
C LEU A 14 -4.09 -4.61 -9.44
N PHE A 15 -4.88 -5.36 -8.68
CA PHE A 15 -6.12 -4.85 -8.10
C PHE A 15 -5.84 -3.65 -7.19
N SER A 16 -4.85 -3.76 -6.31
CA SER A 16 -4.46 -2.66 -5.43
C SER A 16 -3.94 -1.46 -6.24
N ALA A 17 -3.12 -1.69 -7.25
CA ALA A 17 -2.66 -0.64 -8.15
C ALA A 17 -3.83 0.09 -8.81
N ALA A 18 -4.82 -0.65 -9.35
CA ALA A 18 -6.00 -0.09 -9.99
C ALA A 18 -6.89 0.68 -9.00
N LEU A 19 -7.12 0.12 -7.80
CA LEU A 19 -7.88 0.77 -6.74
C LEU A 19 -7.27 2.12 -6.36
N PHE A 20 -5.98 2.13 -6.03
CA PHE A 20 -5.29 3.37 -5.66
C PHE A 20 -5.11 4.32 -6.84
N ALA A 21 -5.01 3.81 -8.07
CA ALA A 21 -4.96 4.64 -9.26
C ALA A 21 -6.29 5.36 -9.49
N TYR A 22 -7.42 4.66 -9.32
CA TYR A 22 -8.76 5.26 -9.38
C TYR A 22 -8.84 6.47 -8.46
N PHE A 23 -8.49 6.27 -7.18
CA PHE A 23 -8.53 7.36 -6.22
C PHE A 23 -7.44 8.44 -6.45
N GLY A 24 -6.22 8.08 -6.83
CA GLY A 24 -5.09 9.01 -6.92
C GLY A 24 -5.02 9.81 -8.23
N PHE A 25 -5.56 9.29 -9.32
CA PHE A 25 -5.47 9.93 -10.65
C PHE A 25 -6.82 10.35 -11.21
N PHE A 26 -7.92 9.66 -10.89
CA PHE A 26 -9.20 9.85 -11.56
C PHE A 26 -10.25 10.56 -10.69
N THR A 27 -10.09 10.59 -9.37
CA THR A 27 -10.88 11.49 -8.51
C THR A 27 -10.27 12.88 -8.45
N ALA A 28 -11.14 13.89 -8.56
CA ALA A 28 -10.78 15.28 -8.34
C ALA A 28 -10.93 15.61 -6.85
N PHE A 29 -9.84 16.05 -6.23
CA PHE A 29 -9.86 16.61 -4.89
C PHE A 29 -9.60 18.12 -4.96
N PRO A 30 -10.24 18.94 -4.11
CA PRO A 30 -9.94 20.37 -4.04
C PRO A 30 -8.55 20.56 -3.41
N GLU A 31 -7.54 20.77 -4.26
CA GLU A 31 -6.15 20.95 -3.82
C GLU A 31 -5.82 22.37 -3.36
N ILE A 32 -6.68 23.33 -3.69
CA ILE A 32 -6.50 24.75 -3.38
C ILE A 32 -7.73 25.23 -2.61
N ASP A 33 -7.49 25.92 -1.51
CA ASP A 33 -8.52 26.62 -0.76
C ASP A 33 -9.04 27.81 -1.58
N VAL A 34 -10.36 27.87 -1.77
CA VAL A 34 -11.02 28.90 -2.57
C VAL A 34 -10.94 30.30 -1.96
N ALA A 35 -10.86 30.41 -0.63
CA ALA A 35 -10.76 31.65 0.13
C ALA A 35 -9.32 32.16 0.23
N THR A 36 -8.35 31.30 0.60
CA THR A 36 -6.95 31.73 0.80
C THR A 36 -6.09 31.62 -0.46
N LYS A 37 -6.54 30.86 -1.47
CA LYS A 37 -5.77 30.48 -2.67
C LYS A 37 -4.51 29.66 -2.38
N ASP A 38 -4.37 29.17 -1.15
CA ASP A 38 -3.24 28.34 -0.74
C ASP A 38 -3.50 26.85 -0.99
N PRO A 39 -2.44 26.05 -1.21
CA PRO A 39 -2.57 24.61 -1.32
C PRO A 39 -3.03 23.99 0.01
N ILE A 40 -3.98 23.05 -0.04
CA ILE A 40 -4.46 22.30 1.12
C ILE A 40 -3.51 21.11 1.36
N PRO A 41 -2.61 21.17 2.38
CA PRO A 41 -1.53 20.20 2.51
C PRO A 41 -2.03 18.77 2.79
N LEU A 42 -3.15 18.66 3.50
CA LEU A 42 -3.85 17.40 3.76
C LEU A 42 -4.24 16.69 2.46
N VAL A 43 -4.92 17.40 1.57
CA VAL A 43 -5.41 16.87 0.29
C VAL A 43 -4.25 16.50 -0.63
N LEU A 44 -3.22 17.35 -0.69
CA LEU A 44 -2.01 17.04 -1.48
C LEU A 44 -1.33 15.78 -0.96
N THR A 45 -1.19 15.64 0.35
CA THR A 45 -0.57 14.48 0.98
C THR A 45 -1.36 13.21 0.63
N LEU A 46 -2.68 13.22 0.82
CA LEU A 46 -3.55 12.10 0.43
C LEU A 46 -3.40 11.74 -1.04
N LYS A 47 -3.49 12.72 -1.93
CA LYS A 47 -3.40 12.52 -3.38
C LYS A 47 -2.07 11.89 -3.78
N TRP A 48 -0.95 12.37 -3.23
CA TRP A 48 0.36 11.81 -3.52
C TRP A 48 0.57 10.43 -2.89
N THR A 49 0.03 10.18 -1.69
CA THR A 49 0.02 8.83 -1.10
C THR A 49 -0.71 7.84 -1.99
N LEU A 50 -1.90 8.18 -2.49
CA LEU A 50 -2.67 7.33 -3.41
C LEU A 50 -1.87 7.02 -4.69
N ARG A 51 -1.29 8.04 -5.32
CA ARG A 51 -0.50 7.90 -6.55
C ARG A 51 0.76 7.06 -6.35
N ALA A 52 1.53 7.34 -5.29
CA ALA A 52 2.75 6.61 -4.98
C ALA A 52 2.44 5.13 -4.68
N THR A 53 1.36 4.87 -3.95
CA THR A 53 0.89 3.50 -3.67
C THR A 53 0.50 2.77 -4.96
N ALA A 54 -0.27 3.42 -5.82
CA ALA A 54 -0.69 2.86 -7.10
C ALA A 54 0.51 2.48 -7.99
N VAL A 55 1.45 3.41 -8.16
CA VAL A 55 2.67 3.21 -8.95
C VAL A 55 3.54 2.11 -8.32
N GLY A 56 3.74 2.13 -7.01
CA GLY A 56 4.53 1.12 -6.31
C GLY A 56 3.96 -0.29 -6.49
N PHE A 57 2.63 -0.44 -6.43
CA PHE A 57 1.97 -1.73 -6.68
C PHE A 57 1.99 -2.14 -8.14
N ALA A 58 1.87 -1.21 -9.09
CA ALA A 58 2.03 -1.50 -10.51
C ALA A 58 3.46 -1.99 -10.83
N ILE A 59 4.48 -1.34 -10.26
CA ILE A 59 5.88 -1.77 -10.39
C ILE A 59 6.06 -3.15 -9.76
N ALA A 60 5.52 -3.38 -8.56
CA ALA A 60 5.59 -4.69 -7.91
C ALA A 60 4.94 -5.79 -8.77
N ALA A 61 3.76 -5.52 -9.35
CA ALA A 61 3.07 -6.45 -10.25
C ALA A 61 3.91 -6.76 -11.50
N GLY A 62 4.50 -5.74 -12.12
CA GLY A 62 5.40 -5.93 -13.26
C GLY A 62 6.66 -6.71 -12.89
N LEU A 63 7.19 -6.49 -11.69
CA LEU A 63 8.40 -7.15 -11.22
C LEU A 63 8.21 -8.66 -10.98
N VAL A 64 6.97 -9.15 -10.84
CA VAL A 64 6.66 -10.58 -10.66
C VAL A 64 7.29 -11.43 -11.76
N VAL A 65 7.28 -10.95 -13.01
CA VAL A 65 7.79 -11.73 -14.16
C VAL A 65 9.31 -11.86 -14.16
N VAL A 66 10.01 -10.98 -13.45
CA VAL A 66 11.48 -10.95 -13.36
C VAL A 66 11.95 -11.62 -12.07
N THR A 67 11.38 -11.22 -10.93
CA THR A 67 11.74 -11.73 -9.61
C THR A 67 10.51 -11.74 -8.69
N PRO A 68 9.87 -12.91 -8.51
CA PRO A 68 8.73 -13.05 -7.59
C PRO A 68 9.08 -12.64 -6.16
N PHE A 69 10.32 -12.89 -5.71
CA PHE A 69 10.77 -12.48 -4.38
C PHE A 69 10.83 -10.95 -4.26
N GLY A 70 11.51 -10.28 -5.21
CA GLY A 70 11.64 -8.83 -5.20
C GLY A 70 10.29 -8.12 -5.33
N ALA A 71 9.39 -8.64 -6.17
CA ALA A 71 8.03 -8.16 -6.33
C ALA A 71 7.26 -8.15 -5.01
N ASN A 72 7.27 -9.29 -4.30
CA ASN A 72 6.54 -9.38 -3.03
C ASN A 72 7.18 -8.55 -1.91
N LEU A 73 8.52 -8.44 -1.89
CA LEU A 73 9.21 -7.55 -0.95
C LEU A 73 8.83 -6.10 -1.18
N LEU A 74 8.83 -5.65 -2.44
CA LEU A 74 8.43 -4.29 -2.81
C LEU A 74 6.97 -4.03 -2.46
N TYR A 75 6.07 -4.95 -2.81
CA TYR A 75 4.64 -4.87 -2.44
C TYR A 75 4.47 -4.73 -0.92
N GLY A 76 5.20 -5.53 -0.14
CA GLY A 76 5.22 -5.45 1.31
C GLY A 76 5.65 -4.07 1.83
N ILE A 77 6.78 -3.56 1.35
CA ILE A 77 7.33 -2.26 1.79
C ILE A 77 6.37 -1.12 1.40
N VAL A 78 5.90 -1.09 0.15
CA VAL A 78 4.99 -0.07 -0.35
C VAL A 78 3.70 -0.06 0.46
N GLY A 79 3.08 -1.22 0.69
CA GLY A 79 1.84 -1.26 1.47
C GLY A 79 2.04 -0.87 2.93
N LEU A 80 3.14 -1.26 3.59
CA LEU A 80 3.39 -0.78 4.97
C LEU A 80 3.58 0.75 5.02
N ALA A 81 4.33 1.31 4.08
CA ALA A 81 4.51 2.75 3.99
C ALA A 81 3.18 3.47 3.71
N ALA A 82 2.37 2.94 2.79
CA ALA A 82 1.04 3.45 2.47
C ALA A 82 0.11 3.38 3.69
N ALA A 83 0.14 2.29 4.45
CA ALA A 83 -0.68 2.13 5.64
C ALA A 83 -0.39 3.22 6.69
N VAL A 84 0.89 3.47 6.96
CA VAL A 84 1.31 4.56 7.87
C VAL A 84 0.85 5.91 7.34
N ALA A 85 1.04 6.17 6.04
CA ALA A 85 0.62 7.43 5.43
C ALA A 85 -0.90 7.66 5.52
N PHE A 86 -1.74 6.65 5.27
CA PHE A 86 -3.19 6.77 5.43
C PHE A 86 -3.62 7.00 6.87
N LEU A 87 -2.93 6.42 7.86
CA LEU A 87 -3.18 6.72 9.27
C LEU A 87 -2.82 8.17 9.62
N VAL A 88 -1.72 8.70 9.07
CA VAL A 88 -1.33 10.10 9.24
C VAL A 88 -2.38 11.03 8.62
N VAL A 89 -2.84 10.74 7.41
CA VAL A 89 -3.91 11.52 6.75
C VAL A 89 -5.19 11.47 7.58
N ALA A 90 -5.62 10.28 8.02
CA ALA A 90 -6.83 10.15 8.86
C ALA A 90 -6.70 10.92 10.18
N GLY A 91 -5.53 10.89 10.82
CA GLY A 91 -5.28 11.64 12.05
C GLY A 91 -5.22 13.16 11.83
N TRP A 92 -4.78 13.61 10.66
CA TRP A 92 -4.78 15.02 10.27
C TRP A 92 -6.20 15.49 9.95
N ASP A 93 -6.94 14.72 9.15
CA ASP A 93 -8.34 14.99 8.78
C ASP A 93 -9.24 15.17 10.02
N LEU A 94 -9.10 14.31 11.03
CA LEU A 94 -9.84 14.41 12.30
C LEU A 94 -9.50 15.66 13.15
N ARG A 95 -8.39 16.34 12.87
CA ARG A 95 -7.89 17.49 13.64
C ARG A 95 -7.94 18.80 12.86
N SER A 96 -8.24 18.75 11.57
CA SER A 96 -8.22 19.89 10.68
C SER A 96 -9.63 20.40 10.42
N ASP A 97 -9.77 21.69 10.12
CA ASP A 97 -11.01 22.27 9.58
C ASP A 97 -11.19 21.94 8.08
N TYR A 98 -10.28 21.14 7.51
CA TYR A 98 -10.27 20.75 6.09
C TYR A 98 -10.64 19.28 5.98
N ASP A 99 -11.61 19.00 5.11
CA ASP A 99 -11.97 17.63 4.72
C ASP A 99 -11.06 17.18 3.58
N SER A 100 -10.44 16.02 3.75
CA SER A 100 -9.63 15.35 2.73
C SER A 100 -10.42 14.91 1.49
N GLY A 101 -11.76 14.98 1.54
CA GLY A 101 -12.68 14.57 0.48
C GLY A 101 -12.87 13.05 0.41
N ILE A 102 -12.24 12.30 1.33
CA ILE A 102 -12.45 10.87 1.53
C ILE A 102 -12.93 10.65 2.96
N HIS A 103 -14.04 9.91 3.09
CA HIS A 103 -14.58 9.58 4.40
C HIS A 103 -13.52 8.90 5.31
N PRO A 104 -13.36 9.31 6.58
CA PRO A 104 -12.30 8.81 7.48
C PRO A 104 -12.28 7.29 7.61
N VAL A 105 -13.45 6.65 7.62
CA VAL A 105 -13.58 5.18 7.65
C VAL A 105 -12.91 4.52 6.44
N LEU A 106 -12.96 5.15 5.26
CA LEU A 106 -12.31 4.62 4.07
C LEU A 106 -10.79 4.77 4.14
N LEU A 107 -10.27 5.86 4.72
CA LEU A 107 -8.83 6.02 5.00
C LEU A 107 -8.32 4.93 5.93
N LEU A 108 -9.08 4.61 7.00
CA LEU A 108 -8.75 3.51 7.90
C LEU A 108 -8.86 2.15 7.20
N ALA A 109 -9.83 1.97 6.31
CA ALA A 109 -9.94 0.75 5.50
C ALA A 109 -8.74 0.59 4.55
N PHE A 110 -8.27 1.67 3.92
CA PHE A 110 -7.03 1.64 3.13
C PHE A 110 -5.81 1.34 3.99
N ALA A 111 -5.71 1.95 5.17
CA ALA A 111 -4.64 1.64 6.11
C ALA A 111 -4.64 0.15 6.51
N GLY A 112 -5.81 -0.41 6.82
CA GLY A 112 -5.98 -1.82 7.15
C GLY A 112 -5.64 -2.75 5.98
N TRP A 113 -6.16 -2.47 4.78
CA TRP A 113 -5.89 -3.24 3.56
C TRP A 113 -4.39 -3.35 3.29
N ASN A 114 -3.71 -2.20 3.29
CA ASN A 114 -2.28 -2.14 3.03
C ASN A 114 -1.45 -2.72 4.19
N GLY A 115 -1.86 -2.46 5.44
CA GLY A 115 -1.14 -2.91 6.63
C GLY A 115 -1.20 -4.43 6.82
N VAL A 116 -2.39 -5.02 6.79
CA VAL A 116 -2.58 -6.47 7.00
C VAL A 116 -2.00 -7.28 5.84
N GLY A 117 -2.28 -6.86 4.59
CA GLY A 117 -1.78 -7.55 3.40
C GLY A 117 -0.26 -7.55 3.34
N SER A 118 0.36 -6.40 3.58
CA SER A 118 1.82 -6.30 3.54
C SER A 118 2.51 -6.94 4.74
N TRP A 119 1.98 -6.80 5.95
CA TRP A 119 2.58 -7.40 7.15
C TRP A 119 2.60 -8.93 7.09
N THR A 120 1.46 -9.53 6.71
CA THR A 120 1.35 -10.98 6.57
C THR A 120 2.25 -11.50 5.44
N GLY A 121 2.26 -10.82 4.29
CA GLY A 121 3.15 -11.13 3.17
C GLY A 121 4.63 -11.10 3.56
N LEU A 122 5.09 -10.00 4.19
CA LEU A 122 6.48 -9.85 4.66
C LEU A 122 6.87 -10.89 5.70
N ARG A 123 6.00 -11.19 6.68
CA ARG A 123 6.27 -12.24 7.68
C ARG A 123 6.46 -13.61 7.04
N THR A 124 5.62 -13.97 6.07
CA THR A 124 5.76 -15.23 5.35
C THR A 124 7.05 -15.27 4.53
N LEU A 125 7.39 -14.17 3.84
CA LEU A 125 8.63 -14.05 3.05
C LEU A 125 9.91 -14.13 3.87
N LEU A 126 9.94 -13.45 5.02
CA LEU A 126 11.12 -13.41 5.89
C LEU A 126 11.20 -14.67 6.77
N GLY A 127 10.07 -15.20 7.23
CA GLY A 127 10.01 -16.44 8.02
C GLY A 127 10.34 -17.71 7.23
N GLY A 128 10.05 -17.73 5.92
CA GLY A 128 10.46 -18.83 5.03
C GLY A 128 11.98 -18.99 4.86
N ARG A 129 12.76 -17.95 5.18
CA ARG A 129 14.23 -17.96 5.15
C ARG A 129 14.86 -18.67 6.36
N GLY A 130 14.09 -18.91 7.43
CA GLY A 130 14.59 -19.46 8.69
C GLY A 130 14.54 -20.99 8.82
N ARG A 131 13.90 -21.70 7.90
CA ARG A 131 13.92 -23.17 7.86
C ARG A 131 14.95 -23.65 6.85
N GLY A 132 16.22 -23.49 7.20
CA GLY A 132 17.26 -24.39 6.71
C GLY A 132 16.85 -25.81 7.09
N HIS A 133 16.80 -26.69 6.10
CA HIS A 133 16.66 -28.12 6.31
C HIS A 133 17.75 -28.55 7.30
N PRO A 134 17.45 -29.27 8.41
CA PRO A 134 18.53 -29.95 9.12
C PRO A 134 19.23 -30.87 8.11
N PRO A 135 20.57 -30.97 8.12
CA PRO A 135 21.26 -31.93 7.27
C PRO A 135 20.65 -33.30 7.55
N GLU A 136 20.21 -34.01 6.50
CA GLU A 136 19.78 -35.39 6.66
C GLU A 136 20.97 -36.16 7.28
N PRO A 137 20.78 -36.88 8.40
CA PRO A 137 21.82 -37.76 8.90
C PRO A 137 22.07 -38.81 7.84
N GLY A 138 23.27 -38.77 7.26
CA GLY A 138 23.67 -39.63 6.16
C GLY A 138 23.43 -41.10 6.47
N ILE A 139 22.94 -41.81 5.45
CA ILE A 139 23.01 -43.26 5.28
C ILE A 139 23.36 -43.55 3.83
#